data_AF-A0A1M6Q2L7-F1
#
_entry.id   AF-A0A1M6Q2L7-F1
#
_cell.length_a   1.000
_cell.length_b   1.000
_cell.length_c   1.000
_cell.angle_alpha   90.00
_cell.angle_beta   90.00
_cell.angle_gamma   90.00
#
_symmetry.space_group_name_H-M   'P 1'
#
loop_
_entity.id
_entity.type
_entity.pdbx_description
1 polymer ?
#
loop_
_entity_poly.entity_id
_entity_poly.type
_entity_poly.pdbx_seq_one_letter_code
_entity_poly.pdbx_strand_id
1 'polypeptide(L)' 'MLTDVAEGVQVHHSELLADNTTVVHGAAGVLLVDPGSPRPN' A
#
# COMPACT_ATOMS: atom_id res chain seq x y z
N MET A 1 -7.05 -5.77 0.72
CA MET A 1 -7.86 -4.80 1.52
C MET A 1 -6.88 -3.89 2.28
N LEU A 2 -7.16 -2.60 2.46
CA LEU A 2 -6.30 -1.73 3.28
C LEU A 2 -6.59 -1.95 4.77
N THR A 3 -5.55 -2.12 5.57
CA THR A 3 -5.60 -2.32 7.02
C THR A 3 -4.72 -1.30 7.71
N ASP A 4 -5.27 -0.60 8.71
CA ASP A 4 -4.51 0.36 9.52
C ASP A 4 -3.56 -0.39 10.46
N VAL A 5 -2.29 0.01 10.46
CA VAL A 5 -1.25 -0.60 11.33
C VAL A 5 -0.62 0.42 12.27
N ALA A 6 -0.69 1.70 11.92
CA ALA A 6 -0.34 2.85 12.76
C ALA A 6 -1.09 4.10 12.27
N GLU A 7 -1.06 5.19 13.03
CA GLU A 7 -1.63 6.46 12.59
C GLU A 7 -1.03 6.90 11.24
N GLY A 8 -1.89 7.12 10.25
CA GLY A 8 -1.46 7.53 8.91
C GLY A 8 -0.73 6.43 8.10
N VAL A 9 -0.69 5.19 8.59
CA VAL A 9 -0.02 4.06 7.90
C VAL A 9 -0.99 2.92 7.69
N GLN A 10 -1.17 2.53 6.42
CA GLN A 10 -2.04 1.44 6.01
C GLN A 10 -1.28 0.42 5.17
N VAL A 11 -1.63 -0.85 5.29
CA VAL A 11 -1.08 -1.93 4.46
C VAL A 11 -2.19 -2.54 3.64
N HIS A 12 -1.98 -2.65 2.33
CA HIS A 12 -2.75 -3.51 1.46
C HIS A 12 -2.01 -4.82 1.29
N HIS A 13 -2.61 -5.92 1.75
CA HIS A 13 -2.16 -7.27 1.40
C HIS A 13 -3.01 -7.80 0.24
N SER A 14 -2.33 -8.23 -0.83
CA SER A 14 -2.94 -8.86 -1.99
C SER A 14 -2.86 -10.38 -1.86
N GLU A 15 -3.99 -11.04 -1.64
CA GLU A 15 -4.03 -12.51 -1.64
C GLU A 15 -3.77 -13.10 -3.03
N LEU A 16 -4.01 -12.33 -4.09
CA LEU A 16 -3.81 -12.77 -5.47
C LEU A 16 -2.33 -12.76 -5.89
N LEU A 17 -1.58 -11.76 -5.43
CA LEU A 17 -0.18 -11.54 -5.83
C LEU A 17 0.82 -11.93 -4.73
N ALA A 18 0.33 -12.24 -3.53
CA ALA A 18 1.15 -12.46 -2.34
C ALA A 18 2.15 -11.30 -2.08
N ASP A 19 1.77 -10.09 -2.48
CA ASP A 19 2.51 -8.86 -2.26
C ASP A 19 1.82 -7.95 -1.24
N ASN A 20 2.60 -7.01 -0.69
CA ASN A 20 2.15 -6.00 0.24
C ASN A 20 2.46 -4.63 -0.34
N THR A 21 1.50 -3.72 -0.31
CA THR A 21 1.75 -2.30 -0.57
C THR A 21 1.47 -1.50 0.69
N THR A 22 2.43 -0.69 1.12
CA THR A 22 2.24 0.20 2.28
C THR A 22 1.93 1.62 1.79
N VAL A 23 0.90 2.20 2.39
CA VAL A 23 0.44 3.57 2.14
C VAL A 23 0.78 4.41 3.37
N VAL A 24 1.59 5.45 3.17
CA VAL A 24 1.92 6.43 4.21
C VAL A 24 1.30 7.77 3.83
N HIS A 25 0.43 8.27 4.71
CA HIS A 25 -0.22 9.57 4.58
C HIS A 25 0.64 10.62 5.29
N GLY A 26 0.96 11.71 4.57
CA GLY A 26 1.66 12.86 5.12
C GLY A 26 0.96 14.17 4.73
N ALA A 27 1.33 15.27 5.38
CA ALA A 27 0.71 16.58 5.13
C ALA A 27 0.81 17.05 3.66
N ALA A 28 1.84 16.59 2.94
CA ALA A 28 2.09 16.95 1.55
C ALA A 28 1.49 15.95 0.53
N GLY A 29 0.88 14.84 0.99
CA GLY A 29 0.33 13.82 0.10
C GLY A 29 0.58 12.39 0.60
N VAL A 30 0.74 11.46 -0.35
CA VAL A 30 0.85 10.02 -0.08
C VAL A 30 2.15 9.46 -0.64
N LEU A 31 2.83 8.63 0.16
CA LEU A 31 3.92 7.77 -0.29
C LEU A 31 3.43 6.32 -0.39
N LEU A 32 3.67 5.70 -1.53
CA LEU A 32 3.50 4.26 -1.72
C LEU A 32 4.86 3.56 -1.60
N VAL A 33 4.94 2.58 -0.73
CA VAL A 33 6.12 1.72 -0.56
C VAL A 33 5.76 0.32 -1.06
N ASP A 34 6.65 -0.24 -1.87
CA ASP A 34 6.45 -1.52 -2.56
C ASP A 34 5.12 -1.57 -3.33
N PRO A 35 4.88 -0.60 -4.25
CA PRO A 35 3.71 -0.69 -5.10
C PRO A 35 3.88 -1.92 -5.99
N GLY A 36 2.97 -2.89 -5.84
CA GLY A 36 2.97 -4.10 -6.67
C GLY A 36 3.12 -3.77 -8.15
N SER A 37 3.69 -4.69 -8.93
CA SER A 37 3.96 -4.44 -10.34
C SER A 37 2.66 -4.08 -11.07
N PRO A 38 2.65 -3.03 -11.91
CA PRO A 38 1.49 -2.75 -12.76
C PRO A 38 1.19 -3.99 -13.58
N ARG A 39 -0.10 -4.34 -13.69
CA ARG A 39 -0.51 -5.44 -14.55
C ARG A 39 -0.14 -5.09 -15.99
N PRO A 40 0.45 -6.04 -16.76
CA PRO A 40 0.64 -5.83 -18.18
C PRO A 40 -0.72 -5.62 -18.84
N ASN A 41 -0.74 -4.64 -19.73
CA ASN A 41 -1.86 -4.23 -20.58
C ASN A 41 -2.20 -5.27 -21.65
#